data_AF-A0A2M9PDZ4-F1
#
_entry.id   AF-A0A2M9PDZ4-F1
#
_cell.length_a   1.000
_cell.length_b   1.000
_cell.length_c   1.000
_cell.angle_alpha   90.00
_cell.angle_beta   90.00
_cell.angle_gamma   90.00
#
_symmetry.space_group_name_H-M   'P 1'
#
loop_
_entity.id
_entity.type
_entity.pdbx_description
1 polymer ?
#
loop_
_entity_poly.entity_id
_entity_poly.type
_entity_poly.pdbx_seq_one_letter_code
_entity_poly.pdbx_strand_id
1 'polypeptide(L)'
;RTSSRCRSTGPSTRRALENAFGGGFAAALAEVPVGQWSGPVRSGLGLHLVEVTGSEPARLAPFEDIRDHVAQQYDYYAVLDAQERMFRELLAKYDVRIEAGVPDAVMRDYVRQ
;
A
#
# COMPACT_ATOMS: atom_id res chain seq x y z
N ARG A 1 -3.02 28.07 13.27
CA ARG A 1 -2.68 27.30 14.49
C ARG A 1 -3.51 26.01 14.48
N THR A 2 -2.97 24.93 13.95
CA THR A 2 -3.58 23.59 14.03
C THR A 2 -2.43 22.59 14.01
N SER A 3 -1.83 22.33 15.17
CA SER A 3 -0.92 21.19 15.33
C SER A 3 -1.77 19.93 15.42
N SER A 4 -2.05 19.30 14.28
CA SER A 4 -2.67 17.99 14.24
C SER A 4 -1.70 16.99 14.88
N ARG A 5 -1.98 16.64 16.14
CA ARG A 5 -1.20 15.70 16.94
C ARG A 5 -1.59 14.29 16.52
N CYS A 6 -0.97 13.79 15.44
CA CYS A 6 -1.16 12.41 15.01
C CYS A 6 -0.31 11.52 15.92
N ARG A 7 -0.94 10.86 16.89
CA ARG A 7 -0.29 9.90 17.78
C ARG A 7 -0.60 8.50 17.23
N SER A 8 0.38 7.84 16.60
CA SER A 8 0.26 6.40 16.34
C SER A 8 0.47 5.66 17.66
N THR A 9 -0.54 4.95 18.14
CA THR A 9 -0.49 4.19 19.40
C THR A 9 0.07 2.77 19.24
N GLY A 10 0.55 2.39 18.05
CA GLY A 10 1.16 1.09 17.78
C GLY A 10 2.38 1.18 16.85
N PRO A 11 3.15 0.08 16.73
CA PRO A 11 4.31 0.02 15.84
C PRO A 11 3.87 0.34 14.40
N SER A 12 4.61 1.24 13.75
CA SER A 12 4.30 1.72 12.41
C SER A 12 5.36 1.22 11.43
N THR A 13 4.94 0.60 10.33
CA THR A 13 5.85 0.16 9.27
C THR A 13 6.27 1.33 8.39
N ARG A 14 7.41 1.22 7.69
CA ARG A 14 7.87 2.21 6.71
C ARG A 14 6.77 2.59 5.71
N ARG A 15 6.08 1.60 5.14
CA ARG A 15 4.99 1.81 4.17
C ARG A 15 3.80 2.55 4.80
N ALA A 16 3.44 2.23 6.04
CA ALA A 16 2.37 2.93 6.74
C ALA A 16 2.71 4.42 6.97
N LEU A 17 3.97 4.71 7.33
CA LEU A 17 4.47 6.06 7.51
C LEU A 17 4.47 6.85 6.19
N GLU A 18 4.90 6.24 5.08
CA GLU A 18 4.87 6.85 3.75
C GLU A 18 3.43 7.11 3.28
N ASN A 19 2.51 6.17 3.52
CA ASN A 19 1.11 6.35 3.15
C ASN A 19 0.44 7.48 3.95
N ALA A 20 0.79 7.63 5.24
CA ALA A 20 0.17 8.60 6.13
C ALA A 20 0.77 10.01 6.00
N PHE A 21 2.07 10.14 5.74
CA PHE A 21 2.79 11.41 5.76
C PHE A 21 3.44 11.78 4.41
N GLY A 22 3.37 10.90 3.42
CA GLY A 22 3.99 11.06 2.12
C GLY A 22 5.41 10.50 2.05
N GLY A 23 5.92 10.44 0.82
CA GLY A 23 7.25 9.90 0.52
C GLY A 23 8.37 10.64 1.26
N GLY A 24 9.40 9.89 1.65
CA GLY A 24 10.59 10.43 2.33
C GLY A 24 10.44 10.67 3.84
N PHE A 25 9.21 10.68 4.37
CA PHE A 25 8.99 10.90 5.80
C PHE A 25 9.59 9.78 6.67
N ALA A 26 9.40 8.52 6.27
CA ALA A 26 9.97 7.38 6.99
C ALA A 26 11.51 7.37 6.97
N ALA A 27 12.13 7.86 5.89
CA ALA A 27 13.58 8.01 5.82
C ALA A 27 14.07 9.13 6.75
N ALA A 28 13.37 10.26 6.79
CA ALA A 28 13.70 11.35 7.71
C ALA A 28 13.62 10.93 9.19
N LEU A 29 12.70 10.03 9.55
CA LEU A 29 12.59 9.49 10.91
C LEU A 29 13.75 8.54 11.28
N ALA A 30 14.42 7.92 10.30
CA ALA A 30 15.54 7.02 10.59
C ALA A 30 16.78 7.77 11.13
N GLU A 31 16.87 9.08 10.85
CA GLU A 31 17.95 9.97 11.30
C GLU A 31 17.65 10.62 12.67
N VAL A 32 16.43 10.46 13.18
CA VAL A 32 15.98 11.13 14.41
C VAL A 32 16.43 10.36 15.65
N PRO A 33 17.00 11.05 16.67
CA PRO A 33 17.34 10.41 17.94
C PRO A 33 16.10 9.86 18.64
N VAL A 34 16.19 8.61 19.10
CA VAL A 34 15.15 7.93 19.87
C VAL A 34 15.02 8.59 21.25
N GLY A 35 13.78 8.79 21.71
CA GLY A 35 13.46 9.38 23.00
C GLY A 35 13.56 10.90 23.06
N GLN A 36 13.79 11.58 21.93
CA GLN A 36 13.91 13.02 21.88
C GLN A 36 12.96 13.64 20.85
N TRP A 37 12.28 14.72 21.25
CA TRP A 37 11.52 15.56 20.34
C TRP A 37 12.46 16.24 19.33
N SER A 38 12.23 15.98 18.05
CA SER A 38 13.01 16.48 16.94
C SER A 38 12.12 17.13 15.88
N GLY A 39 12.59 18.21 15.27
CA GLY A 39 11.88 18.87 14.18
C GLY A 39 12.41 20.27 13.88
N PRO A 40 11.93 20.89 12.80
CA PRO A 40 10.78 20.46 11.98
C PRO A 40 11.13 19.41 10.92
N VAL A 41 10.41 18.28 10.93
CA VAL A 41 10.47 17.23 9.89
C VAL A 41 9.44 17.51 8.82
N ARG A 42 9.87 17.60 7.56
CA ARG A 42 8.99 17.85 6.42
C ARG A 42 8.29 16.57 5.97
N SER A 43 7.00 16.68 5.67
CA SER A 43 6.16 15.66 5.06
C SER A 43 5.39 16.24 3.87
N GLY A 44 4.69 15.39 3.11
CA GLY A 44 3.76 15.85 2.07
C GLY A 44 2.58 16.67 2.62
N LEU A 45 2.32 16.59 3.93
CA LEU A 45 1.23 17.27 4.62
C LEU A 45 1.68 18.55 5.36
N GLY A 46 3.00 18.84 5.42
CA GLY A 46 3.53 20.02 6.09
C GLY A 46 4.74 19.74 6.97
N LEU A 47 4.86 20.47 8.08
CA LEU A 47 5.95 20.33 9.05
C LEU A 47 5.46 19.66 10.33
N HIS A 48 6.24 18.69 10.82
CA HIS A 48 5.94 17.92 12.01
C HIS A 48 7.05 18.02 13.05
N LEU A 49 6.65 18.03 14.32
CA LEU A 49 7.53 17.75 15.46
C LEU A 49 7.30 16.29 15.85
N VAL A 50 8.37 15.51 15.92
CA VAL A 50 8.30 14.05 16.07
C VAL A 50 9.10 13.61 17.28
N GLU A 51 8.64 12.57 17.96
CA GLU A 51 9.38 11.87 19.01
C GLU A 51 9.33 10.39 18.65
N VAL A 52 10.50 9.80 18.38
CA VAL A 52 10.59 8.36 18.10
C VAL A 52 10.75 7.66 19.44
N THR A 53 9.76 6.89 19.86
CA THR A 53 9.80 6.19 21.17
C THR A 53 10.60 4.89 21.14
N GLY A 54 10.82 4.33 19.95
CA GLY A 54 11.60 3.12 19.71
C GLY A 54 11.74 2.83 18.22
N SER A 55 12.79 2.12 17.84
CA SER A 55 13.02 1.67 16.47
C SER A 55 13.53 0.25 16.49
N GLU A 56 12.80 -0.65 15.84
CA GLU A 56 13.18 -2.05 15.69
C GLU A 56 13.55 -2.32 14.24
N PRO A 57 14.70 -2.95 13.96
CA PRO A 57 15.06 -3.33 12.62
C PRO A 57 14.03 -4.30 12.03
N ALA A 58 13.73 -4.14 10.75
CA ALA A 58 12.86 -5.08 10.06
C ALA A 58 13.50 -6.48 10.12
N ARG A 59 12.81 -7.42 10.75
CA ARG A 59 13.20 -8.82 10.79
C ARG A 59 12.20 -9.65 10.00
N LEU A 60 12.71 -10.65 9.27
CA LEU A 60 11.85 -11.68 8.72
C LEU A 60 11.33 -12.53 9.87
N ALA A 61 10.02 -12.63 9.98
CA ALA A 61 9.39 -13.58 10.88
C ALA A 61 9.65 -15.00 10.34
N PRO A 62 9.91 -15.99 11.21
CA PRO A 62 9.87 -17.40 10.85
C PRO A 62 8.56 -17.72 10.10
N PHE A 63 8.64 -18.58 9.09
CA PHE A 63 7.45 -18.94 8.29
C PHE A 63 6.32 -19.48 9.17
N GLU A 64 6.65 -20.30 10.17
CA GLU A 64 5.68 -20.86 11.12
C GLU A 64 4.85 -19.77 11.83
N ASP A 65 5.45 -18.64 12.18
CA ASP A 65 4.78 -17.55 12.89
C ASP A 65 3.82 -16.75 12.00
N ILE A 66 3.99 -16.82 10.68
CA ILE A 66 3.21 -16.05 9.69
C ILE A 66 2.42 -16.93 8.72
N ARG A 67 2.40 -18.24 8.93
CA ARG A 67 1.77 -19.22 8.02
C ARG A 67 0.32 -18.88 7.72
N ASP A 68 -0.46 -18.54 8.74
CA ASP A 68 -1.89 -18.21 8.59
C ASP A 68 -2.09 -16.93 7.79
N HIS A 69 -1.25 -15.91 8.01
CA HIS A 69 -1.29 -14.68 7.23
C HIS A 69 -0.95 -14.95 5.76
N VAL A 70 0.11 -15.73 5.50
CA VAL A 70 0.51 -16.10 4.14
C VAL A 70 -0.59 -16.91 3.45
N ALA A 71 -1.23 -17.87 4.14
CA ALA A 71 -2.33 -18.66 3.60
C ALA A 71 -3.52 -17.78 3.20
N GLN A 72 -3.94 -16.86 4.07
CA GLN A 72 -5.02 -15.91 3.75
C GLN A 72 -4.70 -15.04 2.52
N GLN A 73 -3.46 -14.54 2.43
CA GLN A 73 -3.04 -13.77 1.26
C GLN A 73 -3.00 -14.63 0.00
N TYR A 74 -2.52 -15.86 0.09
CA TYR A 74 -2.49 -16.80 -1.02
C TYR A 74 -3.91 -17.09 -1.54
N ASP A 75 -4.85 -17.40 -0.65
CA ASP A 75 -6.24 -17.65 -1.02
C ASP A 75 -6.88 -16.44 -1.72
N TYR A 76 -6.61 -15.23 -1.20
CA TYR A 76 -7.08 -13.98 -1.82
C TYR A 76 -6.55 -13.83 -3.26
N TYR A 77 -5.25 -14.01 -3.48
CA TYR A 77 -4.66 -13.89 -4.82
C TYR A 77 -5.12 -15.02 -5.76
N ALA A 78 -5.27 -16.25 -5.25
CA ALA A 78 -5.77 -17.37 -6.04
C ALA A 78 -7.19 -17.11 -6.56
N VAL A 79 -8.05 -16.48 -5.75
CA VAL A 79 -9.40 -16.07 -6.18
C VAL A 79 -9.34 -15.01 -7.27
N LEU A 80 -8.47 -14.00 -7.15
CA LEU A 80 -8.30 -12.97 -8.18
C LEU A 80 -7.80 -13.56 -9.50
N ASP A 81 -6.79 -14.43 -9.45
CA ASP A 81 -6.21 -15.08 -10.62
C ASP A 81 -7.24 -15.99 -11.31
N ALA A 82 -8.08 -16.69 -10.55
CA ALA A 82 -9.15 -17.53 -11.07
C ALA A 82 -10.23 -16.69 -11.77
N GLN A 83 -10.62 -15.55 -11.18
CA GLN A 83 -11.58 -14.63 -11.80
C GLN A 83 -11.05 -14.06 -13.13
N GLU A 84 -9.81 -13.59 -13.15
CA GLU A 84 -9.19 -13.03 -14.35
C GLU A 84 -9.08 -14.08 -15.46
N ARG A 85 -8.72 -15.33 -15.11
CA ARG A 85 -8.67 -16.44 -16.06
C ARG A 85 -10.04 -16.77 -16.64
N MET A 86 -11.05 -16.94 -15.79
CA MET A 86 -12.41 -17.21 -16.24
C MET A 86 -12.92 -16.07 -17.14
N PHE A 87 -12.66 -14.82 -16.75
CA PHE A 87 -13.03 -13.65 -17.54
C PHE A 87 -12.41 -13.69 -18.94
N ARG A 88 -11.09 -13.95 -19.03
CA ARG A 88 -10.38 -14.09 -20.32
C ARG A 88 -10.93 -15.25 -21.16
N GLU A 89 -11.24 -16.38 -20.55
CA GLU A 89 -11.83 -17.53 -21.26
C GLU A 89 -13.21 -17.22 -21.83
N LEU A 90 -14.04 -16.47 -21.10
CA LEU A 90 -15.33 -16.01 -21.61
C LEU A 90 -15.13 -15.01 -22.75
N LEU A 91 -14.25 -14.03 -22.58
CA LEU A 91 -13.96 -13.05 -23.62
C LEU A 91 -13.50 -13.70 -24.93
N ALA A 92 -12.68 -14.75 -24.85
CA ALA A 92 -12.24 -15.51 -26.01
C ALA A 92 -13.38 -16.25 -26.74
N LYS A 93 -14.50 -16.53 -26.08
CA LYS A 93 -15.66 -17.24 -26.66
C LYS A 93 -16.69 -16.31 -27.31
N TYR A 94 -16.74 -15.05 -26.91
CA TYR A 94 -17.75 -14.11 -27.39
C TYR A 94 -17.15 -13.00 -28.26
N ASP A 95 -17.97 -12.50 -29.18
CA ASP A 95 -17.68 -11.26 -29.91
C ASP A 95 -18.36 -10.11 -29.15
N VAL A 96 -17.56 -9.23 -28.56
CA VAL A 96 -18.05 -8.12 -27.72
C VAL A 96 -18.10 -6.87 -28.57
N ARG A 97 -19.31 -6.35 -28.81
CA ARG A 97 -19.54 -5.08 -29.50
C ARG A 97 -19.93 -4.01 -28.48
N ILE A 98 -19.20 -2.89 -28.49
CA ILE A 98 -19.48 -1.73 -27.64
C ILE A 98 -20.03 -0.60 -28.51
N GLU A 99 -21.28 -0.20 -28.27
CA GLU A 99 -21.97 0.82 -29.07
C GLU A 99 -21.84 2.24 -28.48
N ALA A 100 -21.36 2.35 -27.25
CA ALA A 100 -21.14 3.63 -26.57
C ALA A 100 -19.74 4.19 -26.87
N GLY A 101 -19.61 5.52 -26.83
CA GLY A 101 -18.33 6.22 -26.93
C GLY A 101 -17.47 6.02 -25.68
N VAL A 102 -16.74 4.92 -25.61
CA VAL A 102 -15.78 4.62 -24.55
C VAL A 102 -14.33 4.91 -25.00
N PRO A 103 -13.41 5.22 -24.07
CA PRO A 103 -12.00 5.44 -24.40
C PRO A 103 -11.35 4.22 -25.08
N ASP A 104 -10.45 4.46 -26.04
CA ASP A 104 -9.78 3.41 -26.83
C ASP A 104 -9.06 2.36 -25.98
N ALA A 105 -8.56 2.74 -24.80
CA ALA A 105 -7.93 1.80 -23.87
C ALA A 105 -8.90 0.68 -23.45
N VAL A 106 -10.16 1.03 -23.20
CA VAL A 106 -11.20 0.07 -22.84
C VAL A 106 -11.56 -0.80 -24.05
N MET A 107 -11.66 -0.22 -25.24
CA MET A 107 -11.95 -1.02 -26.44
C MET A 107 -10.87 -2.06 -26.71
N ARG A 108 -9.58 -1.73 -26.52
CA ARG A 108 -8.47 -2.68 -26.73
C ARG A 108 -8.49 -3.87 -25.78
N ASP A 109 -8.96 -3.67 -24.55
CA ASP A 109 -8.95 -4.72 -23.53
C ASP A 109 -10.11 -5.73 -23.72
N TYR A 110 -11.20 -5.31 -24.38
CA TYR A 110 -12.46 -6.10 -24.44
C TYR A 110 -12.99 -6.39 -25.85
N VAL A 111 -12.59 -5.66 -26.89
CA VAL A 111 -13.08 -5.88 -28.25
C VAL A 111 -12.02 -6.62 -29.05
N ARG A 112 -12.42 -7.73 -29.66
CA ARG A 112 -11.56 -8.54 -30.53
C ARG A 112 -11.26 -7.74 -31.81
N GLN A 113 -9.98 -7.54 -32.13
CA GLN A 113 -9.54 -6.96 -33.41
C GLN A 113 -9.59 -8.01 -34.53
#